data_AF-A0A285QMN9-F1
#
_entry.id   AF-A0A285QMN9-F1
#
_cell.length_a   1.000
_cell.length_b   1.000
_cell.length_c   1.000
_cell.angle_alpha   90.00
_cell.angle_beta   90.00
_cell.angle_gamma   90.00
#
_symmetry.space_group_name_H-M   'P 1'
#
loop_
_entity.id
_entity.type
_entity.pdbx_description
1 polymer ?
#
loop_
_entity_poly.entity_id
_entity_poly.type
_entity_poly.pdbx_seq_one_letter_code
_entity_poly.pdbx_strand_id
1 'polypeptide(L)'
;MSDPTTGAASLDAILLWCGAVVTVAGAAGLLWRTTRSARRLAQRVEDFVDDWQGTADRPGVPGRAGVMTRLDQIEHKLAAVQHELHPNSGGSLRDAVDRVDQRTARHLDPP
;
A
#
# COMPACT_ATOMS: atom_id res chain seq x y z
N MET A 1 14.76 -63.94 38.63
CA MET A 1 15.77 -63.32 37.75
C MET A 1 15.00 -62.42 36.81
N SER A 2 14.82 -61.15 37.18
CA SER A 2 14.05 -60.20 36.39
C SER A 2 14.99 -59.63 35.32
N ASP A 3 14.67 -59.84 34.04
CA ASP A 3 15.52 -59.43 32.94
C ASP A 3 15.68 -57.89 32.91
N PRO A 4 16.90 -57.35 33.02
CA PRO A 4 17.16 -55.91 32.93
C PRO A 4 16.90 -55.34 31.51
N THR A 5 16.71 -56.21 30.51
CA THR A 5 16.63 -55.87 29.09
C THR A 5 15.28 -55.26 28.68
N THR A 6 14.17 -55.63 29.35
CA THR A 6 12.82 -55.16 28.97
C THR A 6 12.60 -53.67 29.25
N GLY A 7 13.29 -53.12 30.25
CA GLY A 7 13.22 -51.69 30.60
C GLY A 7 13.90 -50.79 29.57
N ALA A 8 15.06 -51.18 29.04
CA ALA A 8 15.78 -50.37 28.05
C ALA A 8 15.04 -50.30 26.70
N ALA A 9 14.55 -51.44 26.19
CA ALA A 9 13.83 -51.49 24.92
C ALA A 9 12.51 -50.70 24.93
N SER A 10 11.80 -50.67 26.06
CA SER A 10 10.58 -49.87 26.21
C SER A 10 10.88 -48.38 26.30
N LEU A 11 11.97 -47.97 26.96
CA LEU A 11 12.42 -46.58 26.99
C LEU A 11 12.83 -46.08 25.60
N ASP A 12 13.57 -46.88 24.84
CA ASP A 12 13.98 -46.53 23.47
C ASP A 12 12.77 -46.34 22.55
N ALA A 13 11.77 -47.23 22.65
CA ALA A 13 10.52 -47.10 21.89
C ALA A 13 9.76 -45.81 22.24
N ILE A 14 9.68 -45.46 23.53
CA ILE A 14 9.05 -44.21 23.98
C ILE A 14 9.80 -43.01 23.42
N LEU A 15 11.14 -43.00 23.50
CA LEU A 15 11.97 -41.91 22.98
C LEU A 15 11.81 -41.73 21.46
N LEU A 16 11.73 -42.83 20.71
CA LEU A 16 11.50 -42.79 19.25
C LEU A 16 10.13 -42.18 18.92
N TRP A 17 9.07 -42.61 19.59
CA TRP A 17 7.74 -42.05 19.37
C TRP A 17 7.63 -40.59 19.80
N CYS A 18 8.23 -40.21 20.93
CA CYS A 18 8.32 -38.82 21.36
C CYS A 18 9.05 -37.96 20.32
N GLY A 19 10.20 -38.43 19.81
CA GLY A 19 10.95 -37.74 18.76
C GLY A 19 10.14 -37.59 17.46
N ALA A 20 9.44 -38.63 17.04
CA ALA A 20 8.56 -38.61 15.87
C ALA A 20 7.41 -37.60 16.04
N VAL A 21 6.77 -37.58 17.22
CA VAL A 21 5.70 -36.61 17.51
C VAL A 21 6.23 -35.18 17.51
N VAL A 22 7.40 -34.93 18.12
CA VAL A 22 8.00 -33.58 18.16
C VAL A 22 8.39 -33.10 16.77
N THR A 23 8.96 -33.97 15.93
CA THR A 23 9.34 -33.62 14.55
C THR A 23 8.11 -33.34 13.69
N VAL A 24 7.07 -34.17 13.78
CA VAL A 24 5.81 -33.93 13.05
C VAL A 24 5.10 -32.67 13.54
N ALA A 25 5.02 -32.46 14.85
CA ALA A 25 4.41 -31.25 15.42
C ALA A 25 5.19 -29.99 15.03
N GLY A 26 6.53 -30.05 15.04
CA GLY A 26 7.39 -28.97 14.59
C GLY A 26 7.18 -28.63 13.11
N ALA A 27 7.14 -29.65 12.25
CA ALA A 27 6.87 -29.47 10.82
C ALA A 27 5.48 -28.88 10.56
N ALA A 28 4.45 -29.40 11.24
CA ALA A 28 3.08 -28.90 11.14
C ALA A 28 2.97 -27.45 11.65
N GLY A 29 3.65 -27.12 12.75
CA GLY A 29 3.70 -25.76 13.30
C GLY A 29 4.36 -24.78 12.33
N LEU A 30 5.47 -25.17 11.69
CA LEU A 30 6.13 -24.36 10.68
C LEU A 30 5.23 -24.14 9.47
N LEU A 31 4.60 -25.20 8.95
CA LEU A 31 3.67 -25.14 7.82
C LEU A 31 2.46 -24.24 8.12
N TRP A 32 1.90 -24.35 9.33
CA TRP A 32 0.79 -23.49 9.75
C TRP A 32 1.22 -22.02 9.81
N ARG A 33 2.40 -21.74 10.37
CA ARG A 33 2.94 -20.38 10.47
C ARG A 33 3.24 -19.78 9.10
N THR A 34 3.82 -20.54 8.17
CA THR A 34 4.11 -20.08 6.80
C THR A 34 2.81 -19.84 6.03
N THR A 35 1.87 -20.78 6.08
CA THR A 35 0.56 -20.65 5.42
C THR A 35 -0.21 -19.45 5.96
N ARG A 36 -0.23 -19.26 7.29
CA ARG A 36 -0.91 -18.11 7.90
C ARG A 36 -0.26 -16.78 7.50
N SER A 37 1.07 -16.73 7.45
CA SER A 37 1.80 -15.52 7.04
C SER A 37 1.58 -15.21 5.56
N ALA A 38 1.61 -16.24 4.70
CA ALA A 38 1.35 -16.11 3.27
C ALA A 38 -0.07 -15.58 3.00
N ARG A 39 -1.09 -16.11 3.70
CA ARG A 39 -2.47 -15.62 3.58
C ARG A 39 -2.61 -14.15 3.98
N ARG A 40 -1.94 -13.72 5.06
CA ARG A 40 -1.94 -12.32 5.49
C ARG A 40 -1.27 -11.40 4.45
N LEU A 41 -0.18 -11.87 3.84
CA LEU A 41 0.49 -11.11 2.79
C LEU A 41 -0.38 -11.00 1.54
N ALA A 42 -1.02 -12.10 1.14
CA ALA A 42 -1.93 -12.12 0.00
C ALA A 42 -3.07 -11.11 0.17
N GLN A 43 -3.70 -11.06 1.35
CA GLN A 43 -4.75 -10.08 1.65
C GLN A 43 -4.28 -8.63 1.51
N ARG A 44 -3.06 -8.32 2.00
CA ARG A 44 -2.50 -6.98 1.87
C ARG A 44 -2.20 -6.60 0.42
N VAL A 45 -1.78 -7.57 -0.39
CA VAL A 45 -1.53 -7.35 -1.82
C VAL A 45 -2.85 -7.12 -2.54
N GLU A 46 -3.90 -7.86 -2.20
CA GLU A 46 -5.24 -7.66 -2.74
C GLU A 46 -5.78 -6.26 -2.40
N ASP A 47 -5.71 -5.84 -1.13
CA ASP A 47 -6.09 -4.49 -0.70
C ASP A 47 -5.32 -3.41 -1.48
N PHE A 48 -4.01 -3.61 -1.68
CA PHE A 48 -3.16 -2.69 -2.43
C PHE A 48 -3.55 -2.63 -3.92
N VAL A 49 -3.85 -3.78 -4.53
CA VAL A 49 -4.29 -3.86 -5.92
C VAL A 49 -5.63 -3.17 -6.10
N ASP A 50 -6.57 -3.37 -5.17
CA ASP A 50 -7.89 -2.73 -5.18
C ASP A 50 -7.78 -1.20 -5.05
N ASP A 51 -6.89 -0.68 -4.19
CA ASP A 51 -6.66 0.76 -4.10
C ASP A 51 -5.95 1.32 -5.35
N TRP A 52 -5.05 0.54 -5.96
CA TRP A 52 -4.34 0.94 -7.17
C TRP A 52 -5.25 1.01 -8.39
N GLN A 53 -6.06 -0.03 -8.61
CA GLN A 53 -7.01 -0.13 -9.73
C GLN A 53 -8.28 0.67 -9.47
N GLY A 54 -8.65 0.85 -8.21
CA GLY A 54 -9.94 1.35 -7.80
C GLY A 54 -10.99 0.24 -7.70
N THR A 55 -12.14 0.58 -7.15
CA THR A 55 -13.28 -0.33 -7.01
C THR A 55 -14.44 0.14 -7.86
N ALA A 56 -15.10 -0.79 -8.53
CA ALA A 56 -16.25 -0.49 -9.38
C ALA A 56 -17.48 -0.05 -8.54
N ASP A 57 -18.37 0.70 -9.18
CA ASP A 57 -19.67 1.05 -8.61
C ASP A 57 -20.48 -0.23 -8.31
N ARG A 58 -21.13 -0.25 -7.15
CA ARG A 58 -22.04 -1.33 -6.75
C ARG A 58 -23.36 -0.73 -6.25
N PRO A 59 -24.49 -1.48 -6.31
CA PRO A 59 -25.80 -0.93 -5.94
C PRO A 59 -25.78 -0.27 -4.56
N GLY A 60 -26.07 1.03 -4.51
CA GLY A 60 -26.09 1.81 -3.27
C GLY A 60 -24.73 2.25 -2.71
N VAL A 61 -23.60 1.92 -3.35
CA VAL A 61 -22.26 2.38 -2.94
C VAL A 61 -21.45 2.81 -4.17
N PRO A 62 -21.09 4.10 -4.28
CA PRO A 62 -20.21 4.55 -5.35
C PRO A 62 -18.84 3.89 -5.22
N GLY A 63 -18.28 3.53 -6.36
CA GLY A 63 -16.95 2.99 -6.52
C GLY A 63 -15.88 4.02 -6.15
N ARG A 64 -14.67 3.52 -5.91
CA ARG A 64 -13.51 4.35 -5.58
C ARG A 64 -12.62 4.45 -6.80
N ALA A 65 -12.28 5.68 -7.19
CA ALA A 65 -11.31 5.90 -8.27
C ALA A 65 -9.93 5.33 -7.89
N GLY A 66 -9.34 4.58 -8.83
CA GLY A 66 -7.97 4.09 -8.72
C GLY A 66 -6.93 5.20 -8.77
N VAL A 67 -5.69 4.85 -8.46
CA VAL A 67 -4.57 5.79 -8.38
C VAL A 67 -4.32 6.48 -9.71
N MET A 68 -4.34 5.75 -10.84
CA MET A 68 -4.07 6.34 -12.16
C MET A 68 -5.11 7.40 -12.54
N THR A 69 -6.39 7.14 -12.27
CA THR A 69 -7.46 8.12 -12.50
C THR A 69 -7.29 9.36 -11.63
N ARG A 70 -6.86 9.18 -10.38
CA ARG A 70 -6.59 10.31 -9.47
C ARG A 70 -5.36 11.10 -9.90
N LEU A 71 -4.31 10.45 -10.39
CA LEU A 71 -3.12 11.11 -10.93
C LEU A 71 -3.46 11.93 -12.16
N ASP A 72 -4.22 11.38 -13.11
CA ASP A 72 -4.71 12.10 -14.29
C ASP A 72 -5.48 13.38 -13.90
N GLN A 73 -6.38 13.29 -12.92
CA GLN A 73 -7.11 14.47 -12.41
C GLN A 73 -6.18 15.50 -11.76
N ILE A 74 -5.11 15.06 -11.09
CA ILE A 74 -4.12 15.96 -10.49
C ILE A 74 -3.31 16.63 -11.58
N GLU A 75 -2.87 15.90 -12.60
CA GLU A 75 -2.12 16.42 -13.73
C GLU A 75 -2.93 17.48 -14.50
N HIS A 76 -4.21 17.22 -14.76
CA HIS A 76 -5.10 18.19 -15.38
C HIS A 76 -5.25 19.47 -14.55
N LYS A 77 -5.44 19.34 -13.23
CA LYS A 77 -5.51 20.51 -12.32
C LYS A 77 -4.19 21.26 -12.30
N LEU A 78 -3.07 20.54 -12.28
CA LEU A 78 -1.74 21.14 -12.28
C LEU A 78 -1.46 21.88 -13.58
N ALA A 79 -1.87 21.33 -14.73
CA ALA A 79 -1.76 21.98 -16.03
C ALA A 79 -2.57 23.29 -16.06
N ALA A 80 -3.80 23.29 -15.52
CA ALA A 80 -4.61 24.50 -15.42
C ALA A 80 -3.94 25.57 -14.53
N VAL A 81 -3.40 25.18 -13.37
CA VAL A 81 -2.65 26.10 -12.50
C VAL A 81 -1.41 26.62 -13.22
N GLN A 82 -0.65 25.76 -13.89
CA GLN A 82 0.56 26.15 -14.62
C GLN A 82 0.24 27.13 -15.75
N HIS A 83 -0.92 26.98 -16.40
CA HIS A 83 -1.39 27.92 -17.43
C HIS A 83 -1.60 29.33 -16.86
N GLU A 84 -2.17 29.44 -15.66
CA GLU A 84 -2.41 30.73 -15.00
C GLU A 84 -1.14 31.40 -14.46
N LEU A 85 -0.10 30.62 -14.18
CA LEU A 85 1.16 31.10 -13.60
C LEU A 85 2.19 31.55 -14.64
N HIS A 86 1.91 31.39 -15.93
CA HIS A 86 2.76 31.88 -17.02
C HIS A 86 2.09 33.05 -17.76
N PRO A 87 2.89 33.93 -18.41
CA PRO A 87 2.32 34.97 -19.26
C PRO A 87 1.49 34.35 -20.40
N ASN A 88 0.28 34.85 -20.60
CA ASN A 88 -0.65 34.35 -21.61
C ASN A 88 -1.43 35.51 -22.26
N SER A 89 -0.70 36.39 -22.95
CA SER A 89 -1.26 37.50 -23.73
C SER A 89 -2.23 38.40 -22.95
N GLY A 90 -2.07 38.52 -21.64
CA GLY A 90 -2.91 39.32 -20.76
C GLY A 90 -4.01 38.54 -20.04
N GLY A 91 -4.24 37.28 -20.39
CA GLY A 91 -5.34 36.47 -19.90
C GLY A 91 -5.06 35.74 -18.58
N SER A 92 -3.80 35.56 -18.19
CA SER A 92 -3.46 34.78 -17.00
C SER A 92 -3.48 35.59 -15.71
N LEU A 93 -3.56 34.89 -14.58
CA LEU A 93 -3.35 35.49 -13.26
C LEU A 93 -1.99 36.20 -13.16
N ARG A 94 -0.93 35.64 -13.74
CA ARG A 94 0.38 36.31 -13.77
C ARG A 94 0.33 37.65 -14.50
N ASP A 95 -0.27 37.69 -15.68
CA ASP A 95 -0.41 38.94 -16.42
C ASP A 95 -1.25 39.98 -15.65
N ALA A 96 -2.26 39.52 -14.90
CA ALA A 96 -3.06 40.39 -14.04
C ALA A 96 -2.23 40.99 -12.90
N VAL A 97 -1.35 40.19 -12.27
CA VAL A 97 -0.42 40.66 -11.24
C VAL A 97 0.57 41.67 -11.83
N ASP A 98 1.19 41.36 -12.96
CA ASP A 98 2.15 42.27 -13.63
C ASP A 98 1.51 43.61 -13.99
N ARG A 99 0.23 43.63 -14.42
CA ARG A 99 -0.52 44.87 -14.65
C ARG A 99 -0.74 45.69 -13.37
N VAL A 100 -1.06 45.03 -12.25
CA VAL A 100 -1.27 45.71 -10.97
C VAL A 100 0.05 46.30 -10.47
N ASP A 101 1.14 45.54 -10.58
CA ASP A 101 2.48 46.00 -10.21
C ASP A 101 2.88 47.25 -11.01
N GLN A 102 2.75 47.21 -12.34
CA GLN A 102 3.04 48.37 -13.20
C GLN A 102 2.19 49.61 -12.87
N ARG A 103 0.89 49.42 -12.58
CA ARG A 103 0.00 50.53 -12.19
C ARG A 103 0.42 51.15 -10.85
N THR A 104 0.88 50.30 -9.93
CA THR A 104 1.32 50.72 -8.59
C THR A 104 2.64 51.47 -8.68
N ALA A 105 3.62 50.96 -9.44
CA ALA A 105 4.90 51.63 -9.69
C ALA A 105 4.70 53.05 -10.26
N ARG A 106 3.80 53.22 -11.23
CA ARG A 106 3.48 54.54 -11.80
C ARG A 106 2.85 55.53 -10.80
N HIS A 107 2.17 55.04 -9.76
CA HIS A 107 1.61 55.90 -8.72
C HIS A 107 2.64 56.28 -7.66
N LEU A 108 3.60 55.40 -7.38
CA LEU A 108 4.62 55.60 -6.34
C LEU A 108 5.81 56.43 -6.82
N ASP A 109 6.19 56.31 -8.09
CA ASP A 109 7.21 57.15 -8.74
C ASP A 109 6.56 58.11 -9.74
N PRO A 110 6.06 59.27 -9.31
CA PRO A 110 5.58 60.30 -10.23
C PRO A 110 6.77 60.93 -11.00
N PRO A 111 6.54 61.42 -12.24
CA PRO A 111 7.58 62.06 -13.06
C PRO A 111 8.14 63.36 -12.45
#